data_AF-A0A0W0UZT3-F1
#
_entry.id   AF-A0A0W0UZT3-F1
#
_cell.length_a   1.000
_cell.length_b   1.000
_cell.length_c   1.000
_cell.angle_alpha   90.00
_cell.angle_beta   90.00
_cell.angle_gamma   90.00
#
_symmetry.space_group_name_H-M   'P 1'
#
loop_
_entity.id
_entity.type
_entity.pdbx_description
1 polymer ?
#
loop_
_entity_poly.entity_id
_entity_poly.type
_entity_poly.pdbx_seq_one_letter_code
_entity_poly.pdbx_strand_id
1 'polypeptide(L)'
;MTEPQRQFFLIFYTKLLALLKDKEHLLKAQADFEQNDQNPQRYACLSLGLGKWTNVDARLFSAAVAEALRETTLAFYADNEETLQFNQSCIDLLKNRRIPKLIAQVDPSKPFEKVEQRINQELHQLSQTGSLLNNRYALFGGMAAAAVITAITVKMIRPEF
;
A
#
# COMPACT_ATOMS: atom_id res chain seq x y z
N MET A 1 -9.99 -13.82 5.45
CA MET A 1 -9.76 -12.39 5.75
C MET A 1 -11.11 -11.76 5.97
N THR A 2 -11.30 -11.07 7.09
CA THR A 2 -12.57 -10.38 7.38
C THR A 2 -12.70 -9.11 6.54
N GLU A 3 -13.91 -8.59 6.40
CA GLU A 3 -14.16 -7.37 5.64
C GLU A 3 -13.42 -6.14 6.22
N PRO A 4 -13.44 -5.87 7.55
CA PRO A 4 -12.65 -4.77 8.12
C PRO A 4 -11.15 -4.93 7.86
N GLN A 5 -10.62 -6.15 7.97
CA GLN A 5 -9.22 -6.44 7.69
C GLN A 5 -8.86 -6.21 6.22
N ARG A 6 -9.76 -6.57 5.29
CA ARG A 6 -9.60 -6.29 3.86
C ARG A 6 -9.54 -4.79 3.60
N GLN A 7 -10.46 -4.02 4.20
CA GLN A 7 -10.49 -2.56 4.07
C GLN A 7 -9.23 -1.91 4.65
N PHE A 8 -8.75 -2.39 5.81
CA PHE A 8 -7.50 -1.94 6.40
C PHE A 8 -6.32 -2.10 5.41
N PHE A 9 -6.19 -3.29 4.83
CA PHE A 9 -5.12 -3.54 3.85
C PHE A 9 -5.29 -2.76 2.56
N LEU A 10 -6.52 -2.56 2.06
CA LEU A 10 -6.77 -1.73 0.89
C LEU A 10 -6.31 -0.29 1.10
N ILE A 11 -6.68 0.31 2.25
CA ILE A 11 -6.28 1.67 2.60
C ILE A 11 -4.76 1.73 2.73
N PHE A 12 -4.15 0.81 3.50
CA PHE A 12 -2.70 0.74 3.65
C PHE A 12 -1.96 0.68 2.31
N TYR A 13 -2.34 -0.25 1.43
CA TYR A 13 -1.67 -0.40 0.14
C TYR A 13 -1.90 0.78 -0.80
N THR A 14 -3.07 1.40 -0.75
CA THR A 14 -3.36 2.60 -1.54
C THR A 14 -2.48 3.77 -1.10
N LYS A 15 -2.35 3.98 0.21
CA LYS A 15 -1.48 5.03 0.78
C LYS A 15 -0.01 4.77 0.52
N LEU A 16 0.44 3.53 0.72
CA LEU A 16 1.81 3.13 0.42
C LEU A 16 2.15 3.37 -1.06
N LEU A 17 1.28 2.96 -1.99
CA LEU A 17 1.52 3.18 -3.41
C LEU A 17 1.56 4.66 -3.78
N ALA A 18 0.69 5.48 -3.19
CA ALA A 18 0.69 6.93 -3.43
C ALA A 18 2.01 7.57 -2.96
N LEU A 19 2.48 7.20 -1.76
CA LEU A 19 3.77 7.68 -1.23
C LEU A 19 4.96 7.26 -2.10
N LEU A 20 4.99 6.02 -2.59
CA LEU A 20 6.10 5.54 -3.44
C LEU A 20 6.17 6.26 -4.80
N LYS A 21 5.04 6.72 -5.32
CA LYS A 21 4.97 7.44 -6.61
C LYS A 21 5.23 8.94 -6.50
N ASP A 22 5.10 9.51 -5.30
CA ASP A 22 5.27 10.93 -5.05
C ASP A 22 6.59 11.17 -4.30
N LYS A 23 7.62 11.55 -5.06
CA LYS A 23 8.97 11.75 -4.53
C LYS A 23 9.01 12.84 -3.45
N GLU A 24 8.23 13.91 -3.59
CA GLU A 24 8.24 15.01 -2.62
C GLU A 24 7.63 14.57 -1.29
N HIS A 25 6.46 13.92 -1.35
CA HIS A 25 5.83 13.36 -0.15
C HIS A 25 6.68 12.26 0.49
N LEU A 26 7.36 11.43 -0.30
CA LEU A 26 8.23 10.38 0.22
C LEU A 26 9.43 10.96 1.00
N LEU A 27 10.06 12.00 0.47
CA LEU A 27 11.18 12.67 1.15
C LEU A 27 10.72 13.38 2.43
N LYS A 28 9.52 13.97 2.41
CA LYS A 28 8.93 14.54 3.62
C LYS A 28 8.64 13.46 4.68
N ALA A 29 8.02 12.36 4.28
CA ALA A 29 7.75 11.24 5.17
C ALA A 29 9.05 10.68 5.77
N GLN A 30 10.13 10.63 4.99
CA GLN A 30 11.45 10.25 5.49
C GLN A 30 11.97 11.22 6.56
N ALA A 31 11.92 12.53 6.29
CA ALA A 31 12.39 13.54 7.23
C ALA A 31 11.60 13.48 8.56
N ASP A 32 10.28 13.34 8.48
CA ASP A 32 9.40 13.24 9.64
C ASP A 32 9.64 11.93 10.43
N PHE A 33 9.87 10.82 9.72
CA PHE A 33 10.17 9.52 10.33
C PHE A 33 11.52 9.50 11.06
N GLU A 34 12.52 10.17 10.49
CA GLU A 34 13.88 10.20 11.03
C GLU A 34 14.07 11.25 12.12
N GLN A 35 13.22 12.27 12.19
CA GLN A 35 13.25 13.32 13.22
C GLN A 35 14.62 14.00 13.37
N ASN A 36 15.39 14.09 12.27
CA ASN A 36 16.78 14.59 12.26
C ASN A 36 17.76 13.78 13.14
N ASP A 37 17.47 12.52 13.44
CA ASP A 37 18.41 11.62 14.15
C ASP A 37 19.67 11.38 13.29
N GLN A 38 20.84 11.40 13.95
CA GLN A 38 22.13 11.22 13.30
C GLN A 38 22.46 9.75 12.99
N ASN A 39 21.64 8.79 13.43
CA ASN A 39 21.83 7.36 13.20
C ASN A 39 20.88 6.82 12.11
N PRO A 40 21.24 6.95 10.82
CA PRO A 40 20.39 6.52 9.70
C PRO A 40 20.13 5.00 9.68
N GLN A 41 20.98 4.19 10.31
CA GLN A 41 20.82 2.72 10.31
C GLN A 41 19.60 2.27 11.12
N ARG A 42 19.20 3.04 12.12
CA ARG A 42 18.00 2.76 12.94
C ARG A 42 16.72 2.73 12.10
N TYR A 43 16.70 3.48 10.99
CA TYR A 43 15.53 3.72 10.15
C TYR A 43 15.47 2.85 8.90
N ALA A 44 16.50 2.02 8.64
CA ALA A 44 16.49 1.07 7.53
C ALA A 44 15.61 -0.17 7.79
N CYS A 45 14.93 -0.22 8.96
CA CYS A 45 14.01 -1.27 9.43
C CYS A 45 14.37 -2.68 8.93
N LEU A 46 15.57 -3.16 9.28
CA LEU A 46 16.08 -4.47 8.85
C LEU A 46 15.12 -5.62 9.18
N SER A 47 14.30 -5.47 10.23
CA SER A 47 13.25 -6.42 10.62
C SER A 47 12.15 -6.62 9.57
N LEU A 48 12.01 -5.72 8.60
CA LEU A 48 11.11 -5.88 7.45
C LEU A 48 11.71 -6.74 6.34
N GLY A 49 12.98 -7.13 6.43
CA GLY A 49 13.70 -7.90 5.42
C GLY A 49 14.48 -7.05 4.41
N LEU A 50 14.72 -5.78 4.71
CA LEU A 50 15.37 -4.81 3.82
C LEU A 50 16.91 -4.90 3.82
N GLY A 51 17.52 -5.85 4.54
CA GLY A 51 18.97 -5.89 4.75
C GLY A 51 19.84 -6.05 3.50
N LYS A 52 19.25 -6.35 2.33
CA LYS A 52 19.97 -6.40 1.05
C LYS A 52 19.84 -5.11 0.23
N TRP A 53 18.91 -4.23 0.57
CA TRP A 53 18.66 -2.98 -0.14
C TRP A 53 19.75 -1.96 0.18
N THR A 54 19.88 -0.95 -0.67
CA THR A 54 20.72 0.21 -0.32
C THR A 54 20.14 0.88 0.92
N ASN A 55 21.01 1.50 1.73
CA ASN A 55 20.57 2.21 2.94
C ASN A 55 19.55 3.31 2.61
N VAL A 56 19.75 4.01 1.48
CA VAL A 56 18.83 5.05 1.00
C VAL A 56 17.45 4.47 0.68
N ASP A 57 17.38 3.41 -0.13
CA ASP A 57 16.09 2.81 -0.51
C ASP A 57 15.39 2.16 0.68
N ALA A 58 16.15 1.51 1.58
CA ALA A 58 15.60 0.91 2.78
C ALA A 58 14.97 1.95 3.70
N ARG A 59 15.62 3.11 3.89
CA ARG A 59 15.08 4.23 4.70
C ARG A 59 13.83 4.83 4.07
N LEU A 60 13.86 5.12 2.77
CA LEU A 60 12.70 5.65 2.03
C LEU A 60 11.51 4.69 2.14
N PHE A 61 11.71 3.41 1.89
CA PHE A 61 10.64 2.42 1.99
C PHE A 61 10.11 2.27 3.42
N SER A 62 11.00 2.28 4.42
CA SER A 62 10.62 2.20 5.83
C SER A 62 9.77 3.40 6.27
N ALA A 63 10.14 4.60 5.83
CA ALA A 63 9.38 5.81 6.06
C ALA A 63 8.00 5.75 5.37
N ALA A 64 7.95 5.31 4.12
CA ALA A 64 6.69 5.13 3.39
C ALA A 64 5.74 4.14 4.11
N VAL A 65 6.29 3.03 4.62
CA VAL A 65 5.52 2.05 5.40
C VAL A 65 5.01 2.66 6.69
N ALA A 66 5.86 3.37 7.43
CA ALA A 66 5.50 4.00 8.69
C ALA A 66 4.37 5.04 8.50
N GLU A 67 4.50 5.87 7.48
CA GLU A 67 3.50 6.90 7.17
C GLU A 67 2.19 6.30 6.67
N ALA A 68 2.25 5.30 5.77
CA ALA A 68 1.06 4.59 5.32
C ALA A 68 0.33 3.88 6.49
N LEU A 69 1.08 3.30 7.44
CA LEU A 69 0.50 2.74 8.66
C LEU A 69 -0.16 3.81 9.52
N ARG A 70 0.50 4.94 9.75
CA ARG A 70 -0.04 6.07 10.53
C ARG A 70 -1.35 6.58 9.94
N GLU A 71 -1.40 6.81 8.63
CA GLU A 71 -2.62 7.26 7.97
C GLU A 71 -3.74 6.21 8.02
N THR A 72 -3.39 4.93 7.87
CA THR A 72 -4.38 3.84 7.93
C THR A 72 -4.95 3.68 9.33
N THR A 73 -4.12 3.69 10.37
CA THR A 73 -4.59 3.54 11.75
C THR A 73 -5.45 4.73 12.18
N LEU A 74 -5.15 5.95 11.70
CA LEU A 74 -6.01 7.11 11.91
C LEU A 74 -7.39 6.95 11.26
N ALA A 75 -7.46 6.33 10.06
CA ALA A 75 -8.73 6.07 9.39
C ALA A 75 -9.61 5.02 10.12
N PHE A 76 -8.99 4.14 10.91
CA PHE A 76 -9.67 3.14 11.74
C PHE A 76 -9.66 3.50 13.22
N TYR A 77 -9.32 4.73 13.59
CA TYR A 77 -9.18 5.09 15.00
C TYR A 77 -10.53 5.12 15.69
N ALA A 78 -10.61 4.43 16.82
CA ALA A 78 -11.66 4.59 17.81
C ALA A 78 -11.03 4.42 19.19
N ASP A 79 -11.51 5.19 20.17
CA ASP A 79 -11.03 5.16 21.55
C ASP A 79 -11.65 3.98 22.31
N ASN A 80 -11.36 2.75 21.85
CA ASN A 80 -11.76 1.52 22.51
C ASN A 80 -10.73 0.41 22.30
N GLU A 81 -10.68 -0.51 23.25
CA GLU A 81 -9.70 -1.59 23.27
C GLU A 81 -9.82 -2.53 22.07
N GLU A 82 -11.05 -2.85 21.62
CA GLU A 82 -11.28 -3.74 20.49
C GLU A 82 -10.64 -3.21 19.20
N THR A 83 -10.76 -1.90 18.96
CA THR A 83 -10.20 -1.25 17.77
C THR A 83 -8.67 -1.17 17.84
N LEU A 84 -8.12 -0.94 19.03
CA LEU A 84 -6.66 -0.99 19.24
C LEU A 84 -6.12 -2.40 18.98
N GLN A 85 -6.77 -3.44 19.51
CA GLN A 85 -6.40 -4.84 19.28
C GLN A 85 -6.53 -5.23 17.79
N PHE A 86 -7.60 -4.79 17.12
CA PHE A 86 -7.78 -4.99 15.68
C PHE A 86 -6.66 -4.35 14.86
N ASN A 87 -6.34 -3.08 15.13
CA ASN A 87 -5.26 -2.36 14.44
C ASN A 87 -3.92 -3.05 14.66
N GLN A 88 -3.62 -3.45 15.90
CA GLN A 88 -2.41 -4.18 16.25
C GLN A 88 -2.31 -5.51 15.49
N SER A 89 -3.40 -6.29 15.43
CA SER A 89 -3.45 -7.54 14.67
C SER A 89 -3.17 -7.34 13.18
N CYS A 90 -3.73 -6.28 12.58
CA CYS A 90 -3.48 -5.95 11.18
C CYS A 90 -2.03 -5.50 10.93
N ILE A 91 -1.47 -4.68 11.83
CA ILE A 91 -0.06 -4.24 11.78
C ILE A 91 0.88 -5.45 11.86
N ASP A 92 0.61 -6.39 12.76
CA ASP A 92 1.45 -7.58 12.92
C ASP A 92 1.42 -8.47 11.67
N LEU A 93 0.26 -8.59 11.02
CA LEU A 93 0.16 -9.29 9.73
C LEU A 93 0.90 -8.57 8.61
N LEU A 94 0.90 -7.23 8.60
CA LEU A 94 1.68 -6.44 7.65
C LEU A 94 3.17 -6.69 7.84
N LYS A 95 3.68 -6.50 9.06
CA LYS A 95 5.11 -6.62 9.38
C LYS A 95 5.65 -8.03 9.18
N ASN A 96 4.90 -9.04 9.63
CA ASN A 96 5.43 -10.41 9.71
C ASN A 96 5.14 -11.26 8.47
N ARG A 97 4.19 -10.85 7.62
CA ARG A 97 3.80 -11.66 6.44
C ARG A 97 3.74 -10.86 5.16
N ARG A 98 2.94 -9.79 5.13
CA ARG A 98 2.62 -9.12 3.87
C ARG A 98 3.77 -8.28 3.32
N ILE A 99 4.42 -7.45 4.13
CA ILE A 99 5.56 -6.63 3.69
C ILE A 99 6.75 -7.52 3.28
N PRO A 100 7.16 -8.54 4.06
CA PRO A 100 8.20 -9.47 3.62
C PRO A 100 7.88 -10.13 2.27
N LYS A 101 6.62 -10.52 2.03
CA LYS A 101 6.18 -11.07 0.74
C LYS A 101 6.30 -10.04 -0.39
N LEU A 102 5.96 -8.77 -0.16
CA LEU A 102 6.08 -7.71 -1.16
C LEU A 102 7.53 -7.51 -1.60
N ILE A 103 8.48 -7.55 -0.68
CA ILE A 103 9.89 -7.25 -0.96
C ILE A 103 10.73 -8.49 -1.28
N ALA A 104 10.18 -9.70 -1.11
CA ALA A 104 10.90 -10.95 -1.34
C ALA A 104 11.38 -11.05 -2.80
N GLN A 105 12.66 -11.38 -3.02
CA GLN A 105 13.21 -11.56 -4.38
C GLN A 105 13.08 -10.30 -5.27
N VAL A 106 13.05 -9.12 -4.67
CA VAL A 106 13.18 -7.85 -5.39
C VAL A 106 14.67 -7.55 -5.61
N ASP A 107 15.01 -7.07 -6.81
CA ASP A 107 16.36 -6.57 -7.10
C ASP A 107 16.67 -5.39 -6.16
N PRO A 108 17.70 -5.50 -5.30
CA PRO A 108 18.00 -4.46 -4.33
C PRO A 108 18.53 -3.16 -4.93
N SER A 109 18.92 -3.15 -6.22
CA SER A 109 19.45 -1.97 -6.90
C SER A 109 18.38 -1.04 -7.48
N LYS A 110 17.17 -1.57 -7.74
CA LYS A 110 16.00 -0.82 -8.25
C LYS A 110 14.71 -1.40 -7.66
N PRO A 111 14.52 -1.33 -6.34
CA PRO A 111 13.51 -2.15 -5.69
C PRO A 111 12.07 -1.65 -5.91
N PHE A 112 11.89 -0.33 -6.04
CA PHE A 112 10.57 0.30 -6.03
C PHE A 112 9.67 -0.14 -7.17
N GLU A 113 10.17 -0.25 -8.41
CA GLU A 113 9.34 -0.65 -9.55
C GLU A 113 8.66 -2.01 -9.32
N LYS A 114 9.41 -2.99 -8.81
CA LYS A 114 8.86 -4.32 -8.54
C LYS A 114 7.89 -4.33 -7.37
N VAL A 115 8.19 -3.54 -6.34
CA VAL A 115 7.35 -3.39 -5.16
C VAL A 115 6.02 -2.73 -5.53
N GLU A 116 6.04 -1.66 -6.32
CA GLU A 116 4.84 -1.01 -6.84
C GLU A 116 3.98 -1.96 -7.67
N GLN A 117 4.58 -2.76 -8.56
CA GLN A 117 3.86 -3.77 -9.33
C GLN A 117 3.13 -4.76 -8.40
N ARG A 118 3.80 -5.24 -7.34
CA ARG A 118 3.21 -6.18 -6.38
C ARG A 118 2.13 -5.55 -5.52
N ILE A 119 2.29 -4.29 -5.12
CA ILE A 119 1.24 -3.54 -4.42
C ILE A 119 -0.01 -3.43 -5.30
N ASN A 120 0.15 -3.09 -6.59
CA ASN A 120 -0.98 -3.06 -7.53
C ASN A 120 -1.67 -4.43 -7.68
N GLN A 121 -0.90 -5.53 -7.71
CA GLN A 121 -1.46 -6.88 -7.74
C GLN A 121 -2.27 -7.21 -6.47
N GLU A 122 -1.75 -6.88 -5.28
CA GLU A 122 -2.47 -7.09 -4.02
C GLU A 122 -3.74 -6.22 -3.96
N LEU A 123 -3.68 -4.96 -4.39
CA LEU A 123 -4.85 -4.07 -4.49
C LEU A 123 -5.93 -4.67 -5.41
N HIS A 124 -5.53 -5.15 -6.59
CA HIS A 124 -6.44 -5.79 -7.53
C HIS A 124 -7.10 -7.04 -6.91
N GLN A 125 -6.32 -7.92 -6.28
CA GLN A 125 -6.85 -9.10 -5.59
C GLN A 125 -7.83 -8.74 -4.45
N LEU A 126 -7.47 -7.76 -3.64
CA LEU A 126 -8.32 -7.28 -2.53
C LEU A 126 -9.62 -6.64 -3.01
N SER A 127 -9.61 -5.98 -4.18
CA SER A 127 -10.80 -5.38 -4.79
C SER A 127 -11.74 -6.43 -5.40
N GLN A 128 -11.21 -7.46 -6.06
CA GLN A 128 -12.01 -8.52 -6.70
C GLN A 128 -12.72 -9.42 -5.70
N THR A 129 -12.12 -9.62 -4.52
CA THR A 129 -12.71 -10.43 -3.45
C THR A 129 -13.96 -9.78 -2.82
N GLY A 130 -14.23 -8.50 -3.11
CA GLY A 130 -15.39 -7.75 -2.60
C GLY A 130 -16.65 -7.80 -3.48
N SER A 131 -16.67 -8.60 -4.56
CA SER A 131 -17.69 -8.52 -5.62
C SER A 131 -19.09 -9.08 -5.28
N LEU A 132 -19.48 -9.22 -4.01
CA LEU A 132 -20.83 -9.66 -3.65
C LEU A 132 -21.70 -8.64 -2.92
N LEU A 133 -21.16 -7.58 -2.31
CA LEU A 133 -22.00 -6.57 -1.63
C LEU A 133 -21.37 -5.17 -1.65
N ASN A 134 -21.80 -4.37 -2.63
CA ASN A 134 -22.37 -3.04 -2.42
C ASN A 134 -22.10 -2.41 -1.03
N ASN A 135 -21.01 -1.67 -0.81
CA ASN A 135 -20.92 -0.78 0.37
C ASN A 135 -19.88 0.37 0.27
N ARG A 136 -20.39 1.55 -0.13
CA ARG A 136 -20.45 2.81 0.66
C ARG A 136 -19.19 3.53 1.19
N TYR A 137 -17.97 3.28 0.71
CA TYR A 137 -16.79 4.10 1.08
C TYR A 137 -16.11 4.85 -0.07
N ALA A 138 -16.79 5.04 -1.20
CA ALA A 138 -16.35 5.92 -2.28
C ALA A 138 -16.34 7.44 -1.93
N LEU A 139 -16.38 7.82 -0.64
CA LEU A 139 -16.62 9.21 -0.21
C LEU A 139 -15.58 9.82 0.74
N PHE A 140 -14.50 9.14 1.10
CA PHE A 140 -13.47 9.76 1.95
C PHE A 140 -12.08 9.67 1.31
N GLY A 141 -11.71 10.75 0.63
CA GLY A 141 -10.37 10.99 0.09
C GLY A 141 -10.41 11.17 -1.43
N GLY A 142 -10.71 12.39 -1.88
CA GLY A 142 -10.82 12.72 -3.30
C GLY A 142 -9.62 12.28 -4.13
N MET A 143 -9.85 11.37 -5.08
CA MET A 143 -9.41 11.43 -6.47
C MET A 143 -10.26 10.44 -7.26
N ALA A 144 -10.95 10.96 -8.28
CA ALA A 144 -11.79 10.17 -9.17
C ALA A 144 -10.93 9.19 -9.98
N ALA A 145 -11.04 7.89 -9.71
CA ALA A 145 -10.58 6.88 -10.65
C ALA A 145 -11.67 6.71 -11.73
N ALA A 146 -11.46 7.36 -12.87
CA ALA A 146 -12.28 7.17 -14.06
C ALA A 146 -12.17 5.70 -14.50
N ALA A 147 -13.27 4.95 -14.38
CA ALA A 147 -13.38 3.61 -14.94
C ALA A 147 -13.53 3.73 -16.46
N VAL A 148 -12.46 3.47 -17.20
CA VAL A 148 -12.54 3.27 -18.66
C VAL A 148 -13.12 1.88 -18.90
N ILE A 149 -14.43 1.82 -19.15
CA ILE A 149 -15.07 0.63 -19.69
C ILE A 149 -14.77 0.60 -21.19
N THR A 150 -13.80 -0.19 -21.60
CA THR A 150 -13.56 -0.49 -23.02
C THR A 150 -14.70 -1.38 -23.51
N ALA A 151 -15.69 -0.78 -24.17
CA ALA A 151 -16.71 -1.52 -24.92
C ALA A 151 -16.02 -2.23 -26.10
N ILE A 152 -16.02 -3.56 -26.10
CA ILE A 152 -15.56 -4.35 -27.23
C ILE A 152 -16.66 -4.27 -28.29
N THR A 153 -16.49 -3.40 -29.28
CA THR A 153 -17.37 -3.37 -30.45
C THR A 153 -17.09 -4.61 -31.31
N VAL A 154 -17.97 -5.60 -31.26
CA VAL A 154 -17.95 -6.72 -32.19
C VAL A 154 -18.31 -6.19 -33.57
N LYS A 155 -17.28 -6.09 -34.42
CA LYS A 155 -17.38 -5.79 -35.84
C LYS A 155 -17.92 -7.05 -36.54
N MET A 156 -19.21 -7.08 -36.89
CA MET A 156 -19.72 -8.08 -37.83
C MET A 156 -20.34 -7.43 -39.07
N ILE A 157 -19.56 -7.55 -40.15
CA ILE A 157 -19.92 -7.90 -41.53
C ILE A 157 -20.58 -6.80 -42.39
N ARG A 158 -19.84 -6.46 -43.45
CA ARG A 158 -20.16 -5.56 -44.58
C ARG A 158 -21.32 -6.10 -45.43
N PRO A 159 -22.00 -5.22 -46.18
CA PRO A 159 -23.02 -5.61 -47.15
C PRO A 159 -22.37 -6.07 -48.45
N GLU A 160 -22.97 -7.07 -49.11
CA GLU A 160 -22.69 -7.40 -50.51
C GLU A 160 -23.97 -7.20 -51.33
N PHE A 161 -23.80 -6.34 -52.35
CA PHE A 161 -24.58 -6.06 -53.57
C PHE A 161 -26.07 -5.69 -53.49
#